data_AF-A0A2V7SG42-F1
#
_entry.id   AF-A0A2V7SG42-F1
#
_cell.length_a   1.000
_cell.length_b   1.000
_cell.length_c   1.000
_cell.angle_alpha   90.00
_cell.angle_beta   90.00
_cell.angle_gamma   90.00
#
_symmetry.space_group_name_H-M   'P 1'
#
loop_
_entity.id
_entity.type
_entity.pdbx_description
1 polymer ?
#
loop_
_entity_poly.entity_id
_entity_poly.type
_entity_poly.pdbx_seq_one_letter_code
_entity_poly.pdbx_strand_id
1 'polypeptide(L)'
;MPGGMAMPGGWTMSMVWMPMSGQTWVGTGGRFVAMWLVMMVAMMLPPLLPMLASFRRSSPAALAGVAYFSVWAVFGAAVYTLGSAVARTELEWPAVARLAPPATGVALLVAGAVQLSAWKARQLAVCRACVAPATPAAAATLLHGVRFGVNCSLCCLGLMVVLLVGGMMNIAVVAAVAVAVAVERLGPRPALLARAIGGVVMATGAVVLARAL
;
A
#
# COMPACT_ATOMS: atom_id res chain seq x y z
N MET A 1 11.38 -7.53 21.07
CA MET A 1 10.17 -8.35 21.26
C MET A 1 9.21 -7.96 20.15
N PRO A 2 8.75 -8.87 19.28
CA PRO A 2 7.74 -8.50 18.28
C PRO A 2 6.46 -8.20 19.06
N GLY A 3 5.97 -6.95 18.99
CA GLY A 3 4.75 -6.51 19.66
C GLY A 3 3.50 -7.10 19.02
N GLY A 4 3.29 -8.41 19.18
CA GLY A 4 2.17 -9.15 18.58
C GLY A 4 1.68 -10.30 19.46
N MET A 5 0.43 -10.70 19.23
CA MET A 5 -0.22 -11.82 19.91
C MET A 5 0.14 -13.13 19.18
N ALA A 6 0.62 -14.14 19.91
CA ALA A 6 0.89 -15.45 19.33
C ALA A 6 -0.43 -16.14 18.94
N MET A 7 -0.51 -16.62 17.70
CA MET A 7 -1.71 -17.25 17.13
C MET A 7 -1.50 -18.74 16.84
N PRO A 8 -2.57 -19.55 16.84
CA PRO A 8 -2.52 -20.93 16.36
C PRO A 8 -1.93 -20.99 14.94
N GLY A 9 -0.95 -21.87 14.72
CA GLY A 9 -0.20 -21.94 13.47
C GLY A 9 1.20 -21.30 13.51
N GLY A 10 1.67 -20.90 14.70
CA GLY A 10 3.08 -20.51 14.91
C GLY A 10 3.47 -19.13 14.38
N TRP A 11 2.49 -18.23 14.21
CA TRP A 11 2.70 -16.88 13.71
C TRP A 11 2.19 -15.83 14.71
N THR A 12 2.52 -14.56 14.48
CA THR A 12 2.16 -13.45 15.39
C THR A 12 1.22 -12.46 14.71
N MET A 13 0.05 -12.24 15.31
CA MET A 13 -0.88 -11.18 14.88
C MET A 13 -0.41 -9.82 15.42
N SER A 14 -0.40 -8.80 14.55
CA SER A 14 -0.11 -7.43 14.97
C SER A 14 -1.25 -6.86 15.81
N MET A 15 -0.91 -6.25 16.95
CA MET A 15 -1.88 -5.57 17.81
C MET A 15 -2.50 -4.31 17.16
N VAL A 16 -1.97 -3.86 16.01
CA VAL A 16 -2.47 -2.67 15.30
C VAL A 16 -3.93 -2.81 14.84
N TRP A 17 -4.40 -4.05 14.67
CA TRP A 17 -5.75 -4.37 14.19
C TRP A 17 -6.79 -4.44 15.32
N MET A 18 -6.37 -4.31 16.58
CA MET A 18 -7.22 -4.43 17.75
C MET A 18 -7.22 -3.17 18.60
N PRO A 19 -8.38 -2.73 19.11
CA PRO A 19 -8.42 -1.69 20.13
C PRO A 19 -7.85 -2.25 21.43
N MET A 20 -6.96 -1.47 22.06
CA MET A 20 -6.50 -1.79 23.42
C MET A 20 -7.62 -1.51 24.42
N SER A 21 -7.59 -2.19 25.58
CA SER A 21 -8.57 -1.99 26.66
C SER A 21 -8.73 -0.51 26.99
N GLY A 22 -9.96 0.00 26.88
CA GLY A 22 -10.28 1.42 27.11
C GLY A 22 -10.26 2.33 25.86
N GLN A 23 -9.98 1.79 24.66
CA GLN A 23 -10.08 2.56 23.40
C GLN A 23 -11.34 2.22 22.61
N THR A 24 -11.92 3.24 21.96
CA THR A 24 -13.01 3.04 20.99
C THR A 24 -12.45 2.61 19.65
N TRP A 25 -13.20 1.78 18.91
CA TRP A 25 -12.85 1.34 17.55
C TRP A 25 -12.57 2.52 16.60
N VAL A 26 -13.32 3.61 16.75
CA VAL A 26 -13.14 4.85 15.97
C VAL A 26 -11.83 5.55 16.34
N GLY A 27 -11.49 5.61 17.64
CA GLY A 27 -10.24 6.20 18.10
C GLY A 27 -9.00 5.46 17.64
N THR A 28 -9.02 4.12 17.68
CA THR A 28 -7.93 3.28 17.16
C THR A 28 -7.81 3.40 15.64
N GLY A 29 -8.93 3.40 14.91
CA GLY A 29 -8.94 3.60 13.46
C GLY A 29 -8.40 4.98 13.05
N GLY A 30 -8.75 6.05 13.78
CA GLY A 30 -8.21 7.39 13.52
C GLY A 30 -6.69 7.46 13.66
N ARG A 31 -6.12 6.82 14.69
CA ARG A 31 -4.67 6.72 14.89
C ARG A 31 -3.99 5.91 13.79
N PHE A 32 -4.62 4.80 13.38
CA PHE A 32 -4.13 4.00 12.26
C PHE A 32 -4.05 4.84 10.98
N VAL A 33 -5.13 5.53 10.62
CA VAL A 33 -5.16 6.37 9.41
C VAL A 33 -4.14 7.49 9.49
N ALA A 34 -3.94 8.12 10.66
CA ALA A 34 -2.91 9.13 10.84
C ALA A 34 -1.49 8.57 10.61
N MET A 35 -1.15 7.44 11.24
CA MET A 35 0.15 6.79 11.06
C MET A 35 0.36 6.31 9.62
N TRP A 36 -0.67 5.70 9.04
CA TRP A 36 -0.71 5.29 7.63
C TRP A 36 -0.45 6.46 6.70
N LEU A 37 -1.10 7.60 6.93
CA LEU A 37 -0.91 8.81 6.13
C LEU A 37 0.52 9.33 6.24
N VAL A 38 1.10 9.41 7.44
CA VAL A 38 2.50 9.83 7.61
C VAL A 38 3.45 8.92 6.83
N MET A 39 3.25 7.61 6.93
CA MET A 39 4.02 6.62 6.18
C MET A 39 3.84 6.79 4.67
N MET A 40 2.60 6.93 4.19
CA MET A 40 2.32 7.11 2.76
C MET A 40 2.85 8.43 2.21
N VAL A 41 2.80 9.51 2.99
CA VAL A 41 3.46 10.77 2.65
C VAL A 41 4.96 10.53 2.48
N ALA A 42 5.62 9.90 3.46
CA ALA A 42 7.06 9.63 3.37
C ALA A 42 7.44 8.80 2.13
N MET A 43 6.66 7.75 1.81
CA MET A 43 6.97 6.83 0.72
C MET A 43 6.56 7.37 -0.66
N MET A 44 5.45 8.08 -0.76
CA MET A 44 4.84 8.50 -2.03
C MET A 44 5.13 9.94 -2.41
N LEU A 45 5.65 10.76 -1.49
CA LEU A 45 6.07 12.12 -1.81
C LEU A 45 7.17 12.14 -2.89
N PRO A 46 8.25 11.33 -2.82
CA PRO A 46 9.31 11.39 -3.85
C PRO A 46 8.81 11.10 -5.27
N PRO A 47 7.98 10.05 -5.52
CA PRO A 47 7.38 9.83 -6.84
C PRO A 47 6.33 10.86 -7.25
N LEU A 48 5.75 11.61 -6.30
CA LEU A 48 4.77 12.67 -6.55
C LEU A 48 5.43 14.01 -6.93
N LEU A 49 6.68 14.24 -6.49
CA LEU A 49 7.44 15.46 -6.79
C LEU A 49 7.47 15.88 -8.27
N PRO A 50 7.76 15.01 -9.27
CA PRO A 50 7.79 15.44 -10.67
C PRO A 50 6.45 15.98 -11.15
N MET A 51 5.34 15.42 -10.65
CA MET A 51 4.00 15.88 -10.98
C MET A 51 3.71 17.23 -10.31
N LEU A 52 4.05 17.41 -9.04
CA LEU A 52 3.91 18.68 -8.33
C LEU A 52 4.77 19.80 -8.94
N ALA A 53 5.98 19.47 -9.40
CA ALA A 53 6.90 20.39 -10.05
C ALA A 53 6.39 20.89 -11.42
N SER A 54 5.46 20.16 -12.06
CA SER A 54 4.86 20.59 -13.32
C SER A 54 3.84 21.73 -13.17
N PHE A 55 3.39 22.02 -11.95
CA PHE A 55 2.52 23.16 -11.69
C PHE A 55 3.31 24.48 -11.67
N ARG A 56 2.78 25.49 -12.36
CA ARG A 56 3.39 26.84 -12.40
C ARG A 56 3.27 27.63 -11.09
N ARG A 57 2.39 27.22 -10.17
CA ARG A 57 2.12 27.90 -8.89
C ARG A 57 2.02 26.88 -7.77
N SER A 58 2.45 27.25 -6.57
CA SER A 58 2.43 26.40 -5.38
C SER A 58 1.02 26.08 -4.87
N SER A 59 0.08 27.03 -4.95
CA SER A 59 -1.31 26.84 -4.51
C SER A 59 -2.04 25.66 -5.21
N PRO A 60 -2.10 25.57 -6.55
CA PRO A 60 -2.74 24.42 -7.22
C PRO A 60 -1.97 23.11 -7.03
N ALA A 61 -0.64 23.16 -6.84
CA ALA A 61 0.16 21.98 -6.50
C ALA A 61 -0.23 21.44 -5.11
N ALA A 62 -0.36 22.32 -4.12
CA ALA A 62 -0.80 21.94 -2.77
C ALA A 62 -2.23 21.36 -2.79
N LEU A 63 -3.16 21.96 -3.53
CA LEU A 63 -4.52 21.44 -3.70
C LEU A 63 -4.53 20.04 -4.32
N ALA A 64 -3.73 19.82 -5.38
CA ALA A 64 -3.60 18.50 -5.99
C ALA A 64 -2.99 17.47 -5.03
N GLY A 65 -1.99 17.87 -4.24
CA GLY A 65 -1.39 17.04 -3.20
C GLY A 65 -2.37 16.65 -2.09
N VAL A 66 -3.19 17.59 -1.60
CA VAL A 66 -4.23 17.31 -0.60
C VAL A 66 -5.27 16.33 -1.16
N ALA A 67 -5.73 16.56 -2.39
CA ALA A 67 -6.66 15.66 -3.07
C ALA A 67 -6.06 14.26 -3.33
N TYR A 68 -4.75 14.17 -3.55
CA TYR A 68 -4.03 12.91 -3.69
C TYR A 68 -3.96 12.15 -2.36
N PHE A 69 -3.58 12.81 -1.26
CA PHE A 69 -3.45 12.16 0.04
C PHE A 69 -4.80 11.85 0.69
N SER A 70 -5.89 12.53 0.31
CA SER A 70 -7.23 12.14 0.76
C SER A 70 -7.62 10.75 0.23
N VAL A 71 -7.23 10.38 -0.99
CA VAL A 71 -7.41 9.02 -1.52
C VAL A 71 -6.65 8.00 -0.68
N TRP A 72 -5.42 8.32 -0.27
CA TRP A 72 -4.63 7.48 0.63
C TRP A 72 -5.24 7.34 2.02
N ALA A 73 -5.91 8.38 2.53
CA ALA A 73 -6.64 8.33 3.79
C ALA A 73 -7.81 7.34 3.70
N VAL A 74 -8.60 7.43 2.62
CA VAL A 74 -9.72 6.51 2.36
C VAL A 74 -9.23 5.07 2.21
N PHE A 75 -8.13 4.88 1.49
CA PHE A 75 -7.52 3.56 1.35
C PHE A 75 -7.03 3.01 2.70
N GLY A 76 -6.36 3.83 3.52
CA GLY A 76 -5.96 3.44 4.88
C GLY A 76 -7.14 3.07 5.76
N ALA A 77 -8.25 3.81 5.68
CA ALA A 77 -9.48 3.47 6.40
C ALA A 77 -10.05 2.11 5.95
N ALA A 78 -10.10 1.86 4.64
CA ALA A 78 -10.55 0.57 4.09
C ALA A 78 -9.63 -0.59 4.49
N VAL A 79 -8.32 -0.37 4.51
CA VAL A 79 -7.34 -1.35 5.00
C VAL A 79 -7.57 -1.66 6.49
N TYR A 80 -7.82 -0.64 7.32
CA TYR A 80 -8.11 -0.84 8.74
C TYR A 80 -9.39 -1.64 8.95
N THR A 81 -10.47 -1.32 8.22
CA THR A 81 -11.74 -2.06 8.36
C THR A 81 -11.60 -3.51 7.92
N LEU A 82 -10.92 -3.78 6.80
CA LEU A 82 -10.63 -5.14 6.34
C LEU A 82 -9.74 -5.90 7.32
N GLY A 83 -8.61 -5.32 7.72
CA GLY A 83 -7.65 -5.97 8.62
C GLY A 83 -8.23 -6.24 10.01
N SER A 84 -9.04 -5.31 10.55
CA SER A 84 -9.74 -5.54 11.81
C SER A 84 -10.84 -6.60 11.71
N ALA A 85 -11.56 -6.69 10.58
CA ALA A 85 -12.54 -7.74 10.35
C ALA A 85 -11.87 -9.12 10.27
N VAL A 86 -10.79 -9.25 9.49
CA VAL A 86 -10.01 -10.50 9.41
C VAL A 86 -9.47 -10.88 10.78
N ALA A 87 -8.88 -9.93 11.51
CA ALA A 87 -8.35 -10.20 12.84
C ALA A 87 -9.43 -10.74 13.79
N ARG A 88 -10.64 -10.17 13.80
CA ARG A 88 -11.75 -10.70 14.60
C ARG A 88 -12.10 -12.14 14.23
N THR A 89 -12.20 -12.46 12.94
CA THR A 89 -12.51 -13.82 12.49
C THR A 89 -11.43 -14.84 12.88
N GLU A 90 -10.16 -14.43 12.87
CA GLU A 90 -9.04 -15.29 13.29
C GLU A 90 -9.04 -15.53 14.81
N LEU A 91 -9.47 -14.56 15.61
CA LEU A 91 -9.65 -14.75 17.06
C LEU A 91 -10.82 -15.67 17.39
N GLU A 92 -11.94 -15.53 16.67
CA GLU A 92 -13.13 -16.35 16.92
C GLU A 92 -12.90 -17.81 16.49
N TRP A 93 -12.26 -18.04 15.34
CA TRP A 93 -12.19 -19.36 14.72
C TRP A 93 -10.73 -19.83 14.56
N PRO A 94 -10.24 -20.73 15.43
CA PRO A 94 -8.84 -21.17 15.41
C PRO A 94 -8.45 -21.96 14.15
N ALA A 95 -9.44 -22.48 13.41
CA ALA A 95 -9.21 -23.08 12.09
C ALA A 95 -8.81 -22.03 11.04
N VAL A 96 -9.38 -20.82 11.11
CA VAL A 96 -9.05 -19.70 10.21
C VAL A 96 -7.66 -19.16 10.54
N ALA A 97 -7.31 -19.06 11.83
CA ALA A 97 -5.97 -18.64 12.25
C ALA A 97 -4.85 -19.53 11.69
N ARG A 98 -5.09 -20.84 11.53
CA ARG A 98 -4.11 -21.77 10.92
C ARG A 98 -3.95 -21.58 9.40
N LEU A 99 -4.92 -20.96 8.73
CA LEU A 99 -4.86 -20.66 7.29
C LEU A 99 -4.15 -19.34 6.98
N ALA A 100 -3.83 -18.52 7.99
CA ALA A 100 -3.18 -17.23 7.78
C ALA A 100 -1.77 -17.34 7.15
N PRO A 101 -0.90 -18.30 7.56
CA PRO A 101 0.40 -18.50 6.92
C PRO A 101 0.33 -18.90 5.43
N PRO A 102 -0.48 -19.90 5.00
CA PRO A 102 -0.61 -20.19 3.57
C PRO A 102 -1.32 -19.05 2.82
N ALA A 103 -2.31 -18.37 3.42
CA ALA A 103 -2.96 -17.22 2.80
C ALA A 103 -1.97 -16.07 2.52
N THR A 104 -1.01 -15.85 3.43
CA THR A 104 0.11 -14.91 3.25
C THR A 104 0.95 -15.26 2.02
N GLY A 105 1.34 -16.52 1.87
CA GLY A 105 2.07 -17.00 0.69
C GLY A 105 1.29 -16.81 -0.61
N VAL A 106 0.00 -17.15 -0.61
CA VAL A 106 -0.90 -16.96 -1.76
C VAL A 106 -1.05 -15.47 -2.11
N ALA A 107 -1.23 -14.60 -1.11
CA ALA A 107 -1.34 -13.16 -1.32
C ALA A 107 -0.07 -12.59 -1.99
N LEU A 108 1.12 -13.04 -1.58
CA LEU A 108 2.38 -12.65 -2.22
C LEU A 108 2.49 -13.19 -3.65
N LEU A 109 2.07 -14.41 -3.93
CA LEU A 109 2.02 -14.97 -5.28
C LEU A 109 1.12 -14.13 -6.20
N VAL A 110 -0.09 -13.81 -5.74
CA VAL A 110 -1.04 -12.97 -6.48
C VAL A 110 -0.47 -11.57 -6.69
N ALA A 111 0.12 -10.95 -5.66
CA ALA A 111 0.74 -9.64 -5.76
C ALA A 111 1.88 -9.63 -6.80
N GLY A 112 2.73 -10.64 -6.80
CA GLY A 112 3.80 -10.78 -7.77
C GLY A 112 3.28 -11.02 -9.19
N ALA A 113 2.25 -11.85 -9.37
CA ALA A 113 1.61 -12.09 -10.67
C ALA A 113 0.97 -10.81 -11.23
N VAL A 114 0.29 -10.02 -10.39
CA VAL A 114 -0.23 -8.70 -10.77
C VAL A 114 0.90 -7.78 -11.19
N GLN A 115 2.05 -7.81 -10.52
CA GLN A 115 3.22 -7.00 -10.87
C GLN A 115 3.80 -7.36 -12.25
N LEU A 116 3.73 -8.64 -12.65
CA LEU A 116 4.17 -9.10 -13.98
C LEU A 116 3.18 -8.76 -15.10
N SER A 117 1.94 -8.42 -14.76
CA SER A 117 0.86 -8.29 -15.73
C SER A 117 1.03 -7.09 -16.68
N ALA A 118 0.48 -7.22 -17.89
CA ALA A 118 0.35 -6.10 -18.83
C ALA A 118 -0.53 -4.97 -18.26
N TRP A 119 -1.45 -5.29 -17.35
CA TRP A 119 -2.28 -4.29 -16.66
C TRP A 119 -1.42 -3.36 -15.80
N LYS A 120 -0.51 -3.91 -14.98
CA LYS A 120 0.43 -3.12 -14.17
C LYS A 120 1.30 -2.22 -15.05
N ALA A 121 1.82 -2.74 -16.16
CA ALA A 121 2.64 -1.95 -17.09
C ALA A 121 1.87 -0.76 -17.67
N ARG A 122 0.59 -0.94 -18.06
CA ARG A 122 -0.29 0.14 -18.53
C ARG A 122 -0.55 1.18 -17.44
N GLN A 123 -0.90 0.76 -16.23
CA GLN A 123 -1.15 1.70 -15.13
C GLN A 123 0.09 2.52 -14.77
N LEU A 124 1.27 1.89 -14.80
CA LEU A 124 2.54 2.58 -14.54
C LEU A 124 2.87 3.61 -15.64
N ALA A 125 2.59 3.30 -16.90
CA ALA A 125 2.75 4.26 -18.00
C ALA A 125 1.80 5.47 -17.85
N VAL A 126 0.53 5.24 -17.50
CA VAL A 126 -0.44 6.30 -17.24
C VAL A 126 0.01 7.18 -16.07
N CYS A 127 0.42 6.58 -14.95
CA CYS A 127 0.92 7.34 -13.78
C CYS A 127 2.13 8.21 -14.11
N ARG A 128 3.02 7.79 -15.01
CA ARG A 128 4.22 8.56 -15.40
C ARG A 128 3.94 9.66 -16.41
N ALA A 129 2.90 9.49 -17.22
CA ALA A 129 2.49 10.49 -18.22
C ALA A 129 1.63 11.62 -17.61
N CYS A 130 1.28 11.55 -16.32
CA CYS A 130 0.48 12.57 -15.67
C CYS A 130 1.28 13.87 -15.45
N VAL A 131 0.82 14.94 -16.09
CA VAL A 131 1.35 16.31 -15.98
C VAL A 131 0.21 17.22 -15.51
N ALA A 132 0.55 18.36 -14.89
CA ALA A 132 -0.43 19.35 -14.45
C ALA A 132 -1.43 19.74 -15.55
N PRO A 133 -2.71 19.94 -15.21
CA PRO A 133 -3.73 20.36 -16.16
C PRO A 133 -3.43 21.75 -16.73
N ALA A 134 -3.73 21.95 -18.02
CA ALA A 134 -3.47 23.20 -18.74
C ALA A 134 -4.19 24.42 -18.14
N THR A 135 -5.41 24.22 -17.60
CA THR A 135 -6.21 25.26 -16.97
C THR A 135 -6.39 24.96 -15.47
N PRO A 136 -5.75 25.71 -14.56
CA PRO A 136 -5.73 25.40 -13.12
C PRO A 136 -6.95 25.96 -12.39
N ALA A 137 -8.16 25.62 -12.85
CA ALA A 137 -9.37 25.86 -12.04
C ALA A 137 -9.33 24.95 -10.80
N ALA A 138 -9.69 25.46 -9.63
CA ALA A 138 -9.57 24.73 -8.36
C ALA A 138 -10.29 23.35 -8.38
N ALA A 139 -11.48 23.28 -8.97
CA ALA A 139 -12.22 22.03 -9.13
C ALA A 139 -11.49 21.04 -10.05
N ALA A 140 -10.92 21.53 -11.16
CA ALA A 140 -10.16 20.71 -12.09
C ALA A 140 -8.86 20.18 -11.46
N THR A 141 -8.16 20.98 -10.65
CA THR A 141 -6.95 20.56 -9.93
C THR A 141 -7.26 19.53 -8.85
N LEU A 142 -8.37 19.68 -8.12
CA LEU A 142 -8.82 18.69 -7.13
C LEU A 142 -9.18 17.36 -7.80
N LEU A 143 -10.02 17.38 -8.84
CA LEU A 143 -10.39 16.18 -9.57
C LEU A 143 -9.16 15.48 -10.17
N HIS A 144 -8.21 16.26 -10.69
CA HIS A 144 -6.96 15.74 -11.22
C HIS A 144 -6.12 15.07 -10.12
N GLY A 145 -5.99 15.68 -8.94
CA GLY A 145 -5.32 15.08 -7.78
C GLY A 145 -5.97 13.78 -7.32
N VAL A 146 -7.31 13.72 -7.25
CA VAL A 146 -8.04 12.48 -6.93
C VAL A 146 -7.80 11.38 -7.96
N ARG A 147 -7.92 11.69 -9.26
CA ARG A 147 -7.66 10.73 -10.35
C ARG A 147 -6.23 10.20 -10.30
N PHE A 148 -5.26 11.08 -10.03
CA PHE A 148 -3.88 10.70 -9.86
C PHE A 148 -3.69 9.79 -8.62
N GLY A 149 -4.35 10.13 -7.50
CA GLY A 149 -4.38 9.30 -6.30
C GLY A 149 -4.90 7.89 -6.58
N VAL A 150 -6.05 7.78 -7.24
CA VAL A 150 -6.65 6.48 -7.59
C VAL A 150 -5.73 5.66 -8.50
N ASN A 151 -5.23 6.25 -9.59
CA ASN A 151 -4.32 5.55 -10.50
C ASN A 151 -3.03 5.12 -9.79
N CYS A 152 -2.51 5.98 -8.91
CA CYS A 152 -1.34 5.70 -8.09
C CYS A 152 -1.58 4.50 -7.17
N SER A 153 -2.70 4.47 -6.43
CA SER A 153 -3.07 3.37 -5.55
C SER A 153 -3.26 2.06 -6.32
N LEU A 154 -3.92 2.11 -7.48
CA LEU A 154 -4.09 0.93 -8.35
C LEU A 154 -2.74 0.41 -8.86
N CYS A 155 -1.84 1.29 -9.28
CA CYS A 155 -0.57 0.84 -9.82
C CYS A 155 0.36 0.28 -8.74
N CYS A 156 0.30 0.72 -7.47
CA CYS A 156 1.09 0.13 -6.39
C CYS A 156 0.35 -0.93 -5.56
N LEU A 157 -0.85 -1.35 -5.96
CA LEU A 157 -1.70 -2.28 -5.20
C LEU A 157 -0.98 -3.58 -4.83
N GLY A 158 -0.23 -4.20 -5.74
CA GLY A 158 0.57 -5.39 -5.45
C GLY A 158 1.62 -5.15 -4.36
N LEU A 159 2.30 -4.01 -4.39
CA LEU A 159 3.29 -3.63 -3.36
C LEU A 159 2.63 -3.25 -2.03
N MET A 160 1.42 -2.72 -2.06
CA MET A 160 0.62 -2.47 -0.85
C MET A 160 0.23 -3.78 -0.17
N VAL A 161 -0.11 -4.82 -0.94
CA VAL A 161 -0.31 -6.18 -0.41
C VAL A 161 0.98 -6.70 0.26
N VAL A 162 2.13 -6.55 -0.40
CA VAL A 162 3.43 -6.93 0.19
C VAL A 162 3.70 -6.16 1.49
N LEU A 163 3.42 -4.86 1.53
CA LEU A 163 3.58 -4.03 2.73
C LEU A 163 2.69 -4.50 3.88
N LEU A 164 1.44 -4.87 3.59
CA LEU A 164 0.47 -5.33 4.57
C LEU A 164 0.86 -6.69 5.15
N VAL A 165 1.17 -7.63 4.26
CA VAL A 165 1.50 -9.02 4.62
C VAL A 165 2.89 -9.13 5.24
N GLY A 166 3.88 -8.41 4.71
CA GLY A 166 5.24 -8.35 5.26
C GLY A 166 5.33 -7.54 6.57
N GLY A 167 4.31 -6.75 6.87
CA GLY A 167 4.18 -6.00 8.12
C GLY A 167 4.53 -4.53 7.96
N MET A 168 3.51 -3.67 8.03
CA MET A 168 3.63 -2.22 7.98
C MET A 168 4.40 -1.59 9.16
N MET A 169 4.62 -2.34 10.23
CA MET A 169 5.46 -1.91 11.36
C MET A 169 6.94 -2.27 11.19
N ASN A 170 7.28 -3.09 10.20
CA ASN A 170 8.66 -3.46 9.92
C ASN A 170 9.30 -2.41 8.99
N ILE A 171 10.18 -1.59 9.56
CA ILE A 171 10.85 -0.49 8.85
C ILE A 171 11.61 -1.01 7.61
N ALA A 172 12.18 -2.21 7.67
CA ALA A 172 12.87 -2.80 6.52
C ALA A 172 11.91 -3.10 5.36
N VAL A 173 10.71 -3.61 5.67
CA VAL A 173 9.66 -3.87 4.65
C VAL A 173 9.13 -2.56 4.09
N VAL A 174 8.85 -1.58 4.95
CA VAL A 174 8.43 -0.23 4.55
C VAL A 174 9.48 0.38 3.61
N ALA A 175 10.75 0.36 3.99
CA ALA A 175 11.84 0.89 3.19
C ALA A 175 11.99 0.16 1.85
N ALA A 176 11.96 -1.18 1.85
CA ALA A 176 12.06 -1.98 0.63
C ALA A 176 10.91 -1.68 -0.35
N VAL A 177 9.68 -1.56 0.15
CA VAL A 177 8.52 -1.20 -0.66
C VAL A 177 8.64 0.23 -1.17
N ALA A 178 9.11 1.18 -0.35
CA ALA A 178 9.31 2.56 -0.76
C ALA A 178 10.31 2.65 -1.92
N VAL A 179 11.44 1.97 -1.80
CA VAL A 179 12.48 1.88 -2.83
C VAL A 179 11.92 1.21 -4.08
N ALA A 180 11.20 0.09 -3.96
CA ALA A 180 10.57 -0.58 -5.10
C ALA A 180 9.63 0.37 -5.86
N VAL A 181 8.76 1.09 -5.15
CA VAL A 181 7.85 2.07 -5.76
C VAL A 181 8.62 3.20 -6.44
N ALA A 182 9.65 3.74 -5.78
CA ALA A 182 10.47 4.81 -6.34
C ALA A 182 11.21 4.34 -7.60
N VAL A 183 11.81 3.15 -7.57
CA VAL A 183 12.53 2.56 -8.70
C VAL A 183 11.60 2.30 -9.88
N GLU A 184 10.38 1.78 -9.64
CA GLU A 184 9.39 1.58 -10.71
C GLU A 184 8.96 2.90 -11.36
N ARG A 185 8.81 3.96 -10.56
CA ARG A 185 8.25 5.23 -11.02
C ARG A 185 9.27 6.22 -11.55
N LEU A 186 10.52 6.13 -11.11
CA LEU A 186 11.59 7.04 -11.51
C LEU A 186 12.61 6.37 -12.43
N GLY A 187 12.71 5.04 -12.41
CA GLY A 187 13.68 4.29 -13.20
C GLY A 187 13.44 4.39 -14.72
N PRO A 188 14.47 4.12 -15.54
CA PRO A 188 14.41 4.29 -17.00
C PRO A 188 13.60 3.19 -17.72
N ARG A 189 13.46 2.01 -17.12
CA ARG A 189 12.76 0.85 -17.70
C ARG A 189 11.66 0.32 -16.77
N PRO A 190 10.57 1.08 -16.57
CA PRO A 190 9.54 0.80 -15.55
C PRO A 190 8.94 -0.60 -15.66
N ALA A 191 8.65 -1.07 -16.88
CA ALA A 191 8.09 -2.40 -17.09
C ALA A 191 9.06 -3.54 -16.72
N LEU A 192 10.36 -3.38 -16.99
CA LEU A 192 11.37 -4.37 -16.65
C LEU A 192 11.59 -4.41 -15.13
N LEU A 193 11.65 -3.25 -14.48
CA LEU A 193 11.82 -3.13 -13.04
C LEU A 193 10.61 -3.73 -12.29
N ALA A 194 9.40 -3.42 -12.74
CA ALA A 194 8.18 -4.03 -12.20
C ALA A 194 8.18 -5.55 -12.37
N ARG A 195 8.67 -6.07 -13.51
CA ARG A 195 8.80 -7.51 -13.73
C ARG A 195 9.83 -8.16 -12.79
N ALA A 196 10.99 -7.53 -12.61
CA ALA A 196 12.01 -8.04 -11.70
C ALA A 196 11.50 -8.07 -10.24
N ILE A 197 10.87 -6.99 -9.78
CA ILE A 197 10.27 -6.91 -8.46
C ILE A 197 9.16 -7.95 -8.30
N GLY A 198 8.30 -8.10 -9.32
CA GLY A 198 7.26 -9.13 -9.35
C GLY A 198 7.81 -10.54 -9.23
N GLY A 199 8.90 -10.86 -9.94
CA GLY A 199 9.59 -12.14 -9.84
C GLY A 199 10.12 -12.43 -8.44
N VAL A 200 10.76 -11.44 -7.81
CA VAL A 200 11.23 -11.55 -6.42
C VAL A 200 10.07 -11.78 -5.45
N VAL A 201 8.99 -11.01 -5.57
CA VAL A 201 7.80 -11.14 -4.72
C VAL A 201 7.13 -12.51 -4.90
N MET A 202 7.00 -13.00 -6.13
CA MET A 202 6.46 -14.35 -6.38
C MET A 202 7.35 -15.43 -5.79
N ALA A 203 8.67 -15.35 -5.99
CA ALA A 203 9.60 -16.33 -5.43
C ALA A 203 9.54 -16.36 -3.89
N THR A 204 9.46 -15.18 -3.27
CA THR A 204 9.28 -15.05 -1.82
C THR A 204 7.95 -15.65 -1.37
N GLY A 205 6.85 -15.38 -2.09
CA GLY A 205 5.54 -15.96 -1.83
C GLY A 205 5.52 -17.48 -1.96
N ALA A 206 6.18 -18.05 -2.97
CA ALA A 206 6.31 -19.48 -3.16
C ALA A 206 7.06 -20.15 -1.99
N VAL A 207 8.17 -19.54 -1.54
CA VAL A 207 8.95 -20.03 -0.40
C VAL A 207 8.12 -19.96 0.89
N VAL A 208 7.39 -18.87 1.11
CA VAL A 208 6.51 -18.72 2.28
C VAL A 208 5.39 -19.75 2.26
N LEU A 209 4.74 -19.95 1.11
CA LEU A 209 3.68 -20.94 0.96
C LEU A 209 4.20 -22.37 1.17
N ALA A 210 5.35 -22.71 0.58
CA ALA A 210 5.95 -24.03 0.72
C ALA A 210 6.39 -24.37 2.16
N ARG A 211 6.73 -23.35 2.97
CA ARG A 211 7.05 -23.54 4.40
C ARG A 211 5.80 -23.64 5.29
N ALA A 212 4.66 -23.20 4.78
CA ALA A 212 3.39 -23.15 5.52
C ALA A 212 2.51 -24.39 5.30
N LEU A 213 2.80 -25.17 4.25
CA LEU A 213 2.22 -26.48 3.95
C LEU A 213 3.03 -27.59 4.62
#